data_AF-A0A7L4BCP4-F1
#
_entry.id   AF-A0A7L4BCP4-F1
#
_cell.length_a   1.000
_cell.length_b   1.000
_cell.length_c   1.000
_cell.angle_alpha   90.00
_cell.angle_beta   90.00
_cell.angle_gamma   90.00
#
_symmetry.space_group_name_H-M   'P 1'
#
loop_
_entity.id
_entity.type
_entity.pdbx_description
1 polymer ?
#
loop_
_entity_poly.entity_id
_entity_poly.type
_entity_poly.pdbx_seq_one_letter_code
_entity_poly.pdbx_strand_id
1 'polypeptide(L)'
;VLENPDLQASIKPQKVEFRSLNFNSTLHWQPGRAGEARDTVYFVQYKVYGQSTWQNKDDCWGIQNHVCDLTNETSDIQEPYYGRVKAASAGVYSDWSLSCRFTPWRETMIGPPTVTVVHRDTSIILKLQAPRSPYKRKRGSKIPMTNYYDLLYQVFIINNLLDE
;
A
#
# COMPACT_ATOMS: atom_id res chain seq x y z
N VAL A 1 -3.76 37.11 4.82
CA VAL A 1 -3.76 36.23 3.62
C VAL A 1 -5.22 35.99 3.28
N LEU A 2 -5.69 36.44 2.11
CA LEU A 2 -7.08 36.24 1.71
C LEU A 2 -7.27 34.74 1.44
N GLU A 3 -7.96 34.04 2.33
CA GLU A 3 -8.37 32.66 2.07
C GLU A 3 -9.26 32.67 0.82
N ASN A 4 -8.87 31.93 -0.21
CA ASN A 4 -9.69 31.70 -1.40
C ASN A 4 -10.42 30.37 -1.20
N PRO A 5 -11.70 30.37 -0.75
CA PRO A 5 -12.41 29.16 -0.34
C PRO A 5 -12.60 28.19 -1.51
N ASP A 6 -12.75 28.73 -2.72
CA ASP A 6 -12.88 27.93 -3.95
C ASP A 6 -11.58 27.18 -4.25
N LEU A 7 -10.42 27.82 -4.04
CA LEU A 7 -9.13 27.16 -4.20
C LEU A 7 -8.96 26.04 -3.18
N GLN A 8 -9.17 26.33 -1.89
CA GLN A 8 -9.05 25.35 -0.79
C GLN A 8 -9.87 24.08 -1.05
N ALA A 9 -11.14 24.23 -1.48
CA ALA A 9 -11.99 23.09 -1.81
C ALA A 9 -11.56 22.37 -3.09
N SER A 10 -11.11 23.12 -4.11
CA SER A 10 -10.73 22.57 -5.41
C SER A 10 -9.43 21.74 -5.36
N ILE A 11 -8.49 22.05 -4.47
CA ILE A 11 -7.22 21.30 -4.33
C ILE A 11 -7.32 20.11 -3.38
N LYS A 12 -8.47 19.93 -2.70
CA LYS A 12 -8.67 18.84 -1.75
C LYS A 12 -8.52 17.46 -2.42
N PRO A 13 -7.61 16.59 -1.94
CA PRO A 13 -7.40 15.25 -2.51
C PRO A 13 -8.68 14.42 -2.51
N GLN A 14 -8.84 13.55 -3.50
CA GLN A 14 -10.01 12.69 -3.66
C GLN A 14 -9.63 11.22 -3.60
N LYS A 15 -10.62 10.35 -3.36
CA LYS A 15 -10.48 8.88 -3.37
C LYS A 15 -9.24 8.40 -2.59
N VAL A 16 -9.15 8.84 -1.34
CA VAL A 16 -8.05 8.45 -0.45
C VAL A 16 -8.28 7.02 0.02
N GLU A 17 -7.40 6.10 -0.35
CA GLU A 17 -7.58 4.68 -0.09
C GLU A 17 -6.26 3.98 0.21
N PHE A 18 -6.31 2.94 1.05
CA PHE A 18 -5.18 2.05 1.23
C PHE A 18 -5.15 1.00 0.13
N ARG A 19 -3.94 0.67 -0.32
CA ARG A 19 -3.65 -0.48 -1.18
C ARG A 19 -2.55 -1.30 -0.52
N SER A 20 -2.80 -2.59 -0.35
CA SER A 20 -1.85 -3.48 0.34
C SER A 20 -1.62 -4.78 -0.40
N LEU A 21 -0.34 -5.10 -0.61
CA LEU A 21 0.11 -6.34 -1.25
C LEU A 21 1.22 -6.99 -0.40
N ASN A 22 0.97 -8.20 0.07
CA ASN A 22 1.85 -8.92 1.00
C ASN A 22 2.23 -8.05 2.23
N PHE A 23 1.28 -7.28 2.75
CA PHE A 23 1.46 -6.27 3.81
C PHE A 23 2.31 -5.04 3.48
N ASN A 24 2.78 -4.85 2.23
CA ASN A 24 3.29 -3.54 1.82
C ASN A 24 2.07 -2.63 1.63
N SER A 25 1.86 -1.73 2.58
CA SER A 25 0.62 -0.93 2.68
C SER A 25 0.92 0.51 2.33
N THR A 26 0.27 0.99 1.27
CA THR A 26 0.48 2.33 0.70
C THR A 26 -0.84 3.08 0.67
N LEU A 27 -0.81 4.37 0.98
CA LEU A 27 -1.97 5.26 0.88
C LEU A 27 -1.92 5.94 -0.50
N HIS A 28 -3.02 5.86 -1.25
CA HIS A 28 -3.18 6.45 -2.58
C HIS A 28 -4.28 7.49 -2.56
N TRP A 29 -4.17 8.49 -3.42
CA TRP A 29 -5.21 9.48 -3.65
C TRP A 29 -5.22 9.97 -5.10
N GLN A 30 -6.30 10.65 -5.47
CA GLN A 30 -6.38 11.43 -6.70
C GLN A 30 -6.21 12.92 -6.38
N PRO A 31 -5.69 13.73 -7.33
CA PRO A 31 -5.69 15.18 -7.21
C PRO A 31 -7.09 15.75 -6.93
N GLY A 32 -7.11 16.99 -6.47
CA GLY A 32 -8.36 17.74 -6.34
C GLY A 32 -9.00 18.07 -7.70
N ARG A 33 -10.18 18.70 -7.68
CA ARG A 33 -10.92 19.13 -8.87
C ARG A 33 -10.16 20.13 -9.74
N ALA A 34 -9.27 20.92 -9.14
CA ALA A 34 -8.38 21.83 -9.87
C ALA A 34 -7.37 21.07 -10.75
N GLY A 35 -7.27 19.75 -10.61
CA GLY A 35 -6.30 18.92 -11.31
C GLY A 35 -4.91 19.01 -10.68
N GLU A 36 -3.91 18.61 -11.46
CA GLU A 36 -2.51 18.55 -11.05
C GLU A 36 -1.84 19.90 -11.37
N ALA A 37 -1.90 20.84 -10.42
CA ALA A 37 -1.08 22.05 -10.53
C ALA A 37 0.36 21.71 -10.17
N ARG A 38 1.32 22.18 -10.99
CA ARG A 38 2.75 21.82 -10.92
C ARG A 38 3.39 22.00 -9.55
N ASP A 39 2.90 22.96 -8.77
CA ASP A 39 3.45 23.30 -7.45
C ASP A 39 2.61 22.75 -6.28
N THR A 40 1.71 21.80 -6.55
CA THR A 40 0.92 21.16 -5.50
C THR A 40 1.74 20.13 -4.77
N VAL A 41 1.76 20.22 -3.45
CA VAL A 41 2.42 19.25 -2.58
C VAL A 41 1.43 18.65 -1.58
N TYR A 42 1.68 17.42 -1.16
CA TYR A 42 0.82 16.63 -0.30
C TYR A 42 1.49 16.32 1.02
N PHE A 43 0.68 16.28 2.08
CA PHE A 43 1.10 15.96 3.43
C PHE A 43 0.25 14.83 3.95
N VAL A 44 0.88 13.77 4.45
CA VAL A 44 0.18 12.57 4.93
C VAL A 44 0.28 12.44 6.44
N GLN A 45 -0.84 12.06 7.05
CA GLN A 45 -0.91 11.61 8.42
C GLN A 45 -1.58 10.25 8.51
N TYR A 46 -1.29 9.53 9.58
CA TYR A 46 -1.91 8.24 9.88
C TYR A 46 -2.23 8.14 11.37
N LYS A 47 -3.10 7.20 11.72
CA LYS A 47 -3.33 6.79 13.11
C LYS A 47 -3.91 5.40 13.20
N VAL A 48 -3.76 4.79 14.37
CA VAL A 48 -4.49 3.56 14.75
C VAL A 48 -5.92 3.94 15.15
N TYR A 49 -6.88 3.08 14.82
CA TYR A 49 -8.27 3.23 15.23
C TYR A 49 -8.38 3.27 16.76
N GLY A 50 -9.27 4.11 17.28
CA GLY A 50 -9.41 4.35 18.72
C GLY A 50 -8.40 5.34 19.30
N GLN A 51 -7.27 5.61 18.64
CA GLN A 51 -6.35 6.67 19.06
C GLN A 51 -6.87 8.07 18.68
N SER A 52 -6.62 9.03 19.56
CA SER A 52 -7.01 10.44 19.39
C SER A 52 -6.03 11.25 18.54
N THR A 53 -4.75 10.89 18.59
CA THR A 53 -3.66 11.68 18.00
C THR A 53 -3.33 11.19 16.60
N TRP A 54 -3.16 12.14 15.67
CA TRP A 54 -2.65 11.88 14.31
C TRP A 54 -1.13 12.01 14.29
N GLN A 55 -0.46 11.10 13.61
CA GLN A 55 0.99 11.12 13.42
C GLN A 55 1.33 11.61 12.01
N ASN A 56 2.34 12.48 11.90
CA ASN A 56 2.88 12.89 10.61
C ASN A 56 3.71 11.77 10.01
N LYS A 57 3.59 11.57 8.69
CA LYS A 57 4.53 10.75 7.94
C LYS A 57 5.57 11.66 7.31
N ASP A 58 6.72 11.79 7.96
CA ASP A 58 7.77 12.75 7.57
C ASP A 58 8.25 12.54 6.13
N ASP A 59 8.44 11.29 5.69
CA ASP A 59 8.84 10.97 4.31
C ASP A 59 7.80 11.40 3.26
N CYS A 60 6.57 11.66 3.68
CA CYS A 60 5.45 12.10 2.85
C CYS A 60 4.98 13.51 3.22
N TRP A 61 5.85 14.32 3.82
CA TRP A 61 5.53 15.69 4.24
C TRP A 61 5.99 16.71 3.21
N GLY A 62 5.15 16.97 2.20
CA GLY A 62 5.43 17.90 1.11
C GLY A 62 5.87 17.21 -0.18
N ILE A 63 5.32 16.03 -0.48
CA ILE A 63 5.62 15.27 -1.70
C ILE A 63 4.70 15.67 -2.86
N GLN A 64 5.17 15.56 -4.10
CA GLN A 64 4.32 15.75 -5.29
C GLN A 64 3.64 14.44 -5.74
N ASN A 65 4.15 13.29 -5.30
CA ASN A 65 3.58 11.99 -5.63
C ASN A 65 2.20 11.80 -5.00
N HIS A 66 1.36 10.99 -5.64
CA HIS A 66 0.00 10.64 -5.19
C HIS A 66 -0.07 9.36 -4.36
N VAL A 67 1.08 8.93 -3.84
CA VAL A 67 1.23 7.71 -3.05
C VAL A 67 2.18 7.97 -1.89
N CYS A 68 1.85 7.40 -0.74
CA CYS A 68 2.71 7.39 0.43
C CYS A 68 2.85 5.97 0.99
N ASP A 69 4.07 5.55 1.27
CA ASP A 69 4.34 4.27 1.92
C ASP A 69 4.09 4.39 3.44
N LEU A 70 3.15 3.59 3.95
CA LEU A 70 2.79 3.49 5.36
C LEU A 70 3.06 2.08 5.90
N THR A 71 3.89 1.29 5.21
CA THR A 71 4.12 -0.12 5.53
C THR A 71 4.64 -0.34 6.95
N ASN A 72 5.55 0.51 7.42
CA ASN A 72 6.11 0.38 8.77
C ASN A 72 5.11 0.88 9.83
N GLU A 73 4.36 1.92 9.47
CA GLU A 73 3.34 2.57 10.27
C GLU A 73 2.12 1.66 10.50
N THR A 74 1.86 0.74 9.56
CA THR A 74 0.82 -0.31 9.67
C THR A 74 1.40 -1.70 10.02
N SER A 75 2.51 -1.75 10.75
CA SER A 75 3.24 -3.01 11.01
C SER A 75 2.51 -3.98 11.95
N ASP A 76 1.66 -3.47 12.85
CA ASP A 76 0.71 -4.32 13.56
C ASP A 76 -0.46 -4.64 12.63
N ILE A 77 -0.41 -5.84 12.03
CA ILE A 77 -1.33 -6.24 10.98
C ILE A 77 -2.77 -6.45 11.45
N GLN A 78 -3.00 -6.64 12.76
CA GLN A 78 -4.34 -6.89 13.30
C GLN A 78 -5.10 -5.60 13.60
N GLU A 79 -4.37 -4.51 13.81
CA GLU A 79 -4.95 -3.22 14.14
C GLU A 79 -5.64 -2.56 12.93
N PRO A 80 -6.75 -1.83 13.14
CA PRO A 80 -7.31 -0.97 12.11
C PRO A 80 -6.62 0.40 12.09
N TYR A 81 -6.46 0.97 10.90
CA TYR A 81 -5.80 2.24 10.68
C TYR A 81 -6.69 3.20 9.88
N TYR A 82 -6.39 4.49 10.01
CA TYR A 82 -6.81 5.53 9.09
C TYR A 82 -5.61 6.28 8.55
N GLY A 83 -5.68 6.67 7.29
CA GLY A 83 -4.78 7.61 6.65
C GLY A 83 -5.55 8.87 6.29
N ARG A 84 -4.88 10.01 6.29
CA ARG A 84 -5.43 11.24 5.71
C ARG A 84 -4.36 12.03 5.00
N VAL A 85 -4.78 12.74 3.97
CA VAL A 85 -3.91 13.57 3.14
C VAL A 85 -4.53 14.94 2.95
N LYS A 86 -3.70 15.98 2.92
CA LYS A 86 -4.09 17.33 2.48
C LYS A 86 -3.11 17.82 1.42
N ALA A 87 -3.57 18.75 0.58
CA ALA A 87 -2.76 19.42 -0.41
C ALA A 87 -2.38 20.82 0.06
N ALA A 88 -1.28 21.36 -0.48
CA ALA A 88 -0.99 22.79 -0.49
C ALA A 88 -0.62 23.23 -1.89
N SER A 89 -1.13 24.40 -2.30
CA SER A 89 -0.82 25.01 -3.59
C SER A 89 -0.93 26.53 -3.46
N ALA A 90 0.02 27.28 -4.04
CA ALA A 90 0.06 28.75 -3.98
C ALA A 90 -0.13 29.34 -2.56
N GLY A 91 0.42 28.69 -1.53
CA GLY A 91 0.31 29.12 -0.13
C GLY A 91 -1.03 28.82 0.55
N VAL A 92 -1.96 28.15 -0.13
CA VAL A 92 -3.27 27.72 0.42
C VAL A 92 -3.22 26.23 0.73
N TYR A 93 -3.75 25.83 1.88
CA TYR A 93 -3.89 24.42 2.29
C TYR A 93 -5.34 23.95 2.09
N SER A 94 -5.51 22.71 1.64
CA SER A 94 -6.81 22.05 1.64
C SER A 94 -7.20 21.56 3.02
N ASP A 95 -8.48 21.25 3.21
CA ASP A 95 -8.91 20.37 4.29
C ASP A 95 -8.28 18.98 4.13
N TRP A 96 -8.24 18.24 5.24
CA TRP A 96 -7.87 16.82 5.21
C TRP A 96 -8.94 15.97 4.51
N SER A 97 -8.46 15.07 3.65
CA SER A 97 -9.24 13.98 3.07
C SER A 97 -8.88 12.67 3.76
N LEU A 98 -9.89 12.02 4.33
CA LEU A 98 -9.76 10.83 5.16
C LEU A 98 -9.97 9.56 4.33
N SER A 99 -9.20 8.51 4.61
CA SER A 99 -9.41 7.18 4.05
C SER A 99 -10.57 6.44 4.74
N CYS A 100 -11.07 5.37 4.11
CA CYS A 100 -11.78 4.35 4.87
C CYS A 100 -10.88 3.69 5.92
N ARG A 101 -11.49 3.04 6.91
CA ARG A 101 -10.76 2.22 7.88
C ARG A 101 -10.13 1.03 7.17
N PHE A 102 -8.86 0.78 7.43
CA PHE A 102 -8.07 -0.29 6.80
C PHE A 102 -7.45 -1.20 7.85
N THR A 103 -7.65 -2.51 7.77
CA THR A 103 -6.98 -3.52 8.60
C THR A 103 -6.11 -4.42 7.73
N PRO A 104 -4.77 -4.37 7.82
CA PRO A 104 -3.87 -5.12 6.93
C PRO A 104 -4.19 -6.61 6.86
N TRP A 105 -4.46 -7.26 8.01
CA TRP A 105 -4.80 -8.68 8.10
C TRP A 105 -6.04 -9.07 7.29
N ARG A 106 -7.02 -8.18 7.17
CA ARG A 106 -8.28 -8.45 6.48
C ARG A 106 -8.25 -8.07 5.01
N GLU A 107 -7.46 -7.05 4.67
CA GLU A 107 -7.58 -6.35 3.39
C GLU A 107 -6.32 -6.43 2.52
N THR A 108 -5.20 -6.97 3.02
CA THR A 108 -4.04 -7.22 2.15
C THR A 108 -4.39 -8.25 1.09
N MET A 109 -3.99 -7.97 -0.15
CA MET A 109 -3.92 -8.99 -1.18
C MET A 109 -2.67 -9.83 -0.98
N ILE A 110 -2.75 -11.14 -1.21
CA ILE A 110 -1.60 -12.03 -1.21
C ILE A 110 -1.17 -12.22 -2.66
N GLY A 111 0.09 -11.89 -2.95
CA GLY A 111 0.66 -12.03 -4.29
C GLY A 111 0.88 -13.49 -4.69
N PRO A 112 1.21 -13.75 -5.97
CA PRO A 112 1.50 -15.09 -6.44
C PRO A 112 2.77 -15.66 -5.79
N PRO A 113 2.91 -17.00 -5.70
CA PRO A 113 4.16 -17.63 -5.32
C PRO A 113 5.21 -17.46 -6.42
N THR A 114 6.48 -17.49 -6.06
CA THR A 114 7.56 -17.71 -7.02
C THR A 114 7.66 -19.20 -7.33
N VAL A 115 7.70 -19.54 -8.61
CA VAL A 115 7.84 -20.93 -9.09
C VAL A 115 9.23 -21.09 -9.69
N THR A 116 10.00 -22.06 -9.20
CA THR A 116 11.28 -22.46 -9.80
C THR A 116 11.19 -23.89 -10.29
N VAL A 117 11.47 -24.10 -11.56
CA VAL A 117 11.49 -25.42 -12.20
C VAL A 117 12.93 -25.91 -12.24
N VAL A 118 13.18 -27.10 -11.71
CA VAL A 118 14.49 -27.73 -11.74
C VAL A 118 14.39 -29.03 -12.54
N HIS A 119 15.08 -29.07 -13.68
CA HIS A 119 15.20 -30.28 -14.48
C HIS A 119 16.19 -31.27 -13.85
N ARG A 120 15.83 -32.55 -13.92
CA ARG A 120 16.64 -33.71 -13.61
C ARG A 120 16.50 -34.70 -14.76
N ASP A 121 17.44 -35.63 -14.89
CA ASP A 121 17.50 -36.56 -16.03
C ASP A 121 16.19 -37.33 -16.28
N THR A 122 15.41 -37.59 -15.22
CA THR A 122 14.16 -38.34 -15.29
C THR A 122 12.96 -37.65 -14.62
N SER A 123 13.12 -36.42 -14.12
CA SER A 123 12.07 -35.76 -13.37
C SER A 123 12.15 -34.24 -13.42
N ILE A 124 11.01 -33.59 -13.13
CA ILE A 124 10.90 -32.15 -12.99
C ILE A 124 10.53 -31.86 -11.54
N ILE A 125 11.34 -31.05 -10.86
CA ILE A 125 11.05 -30.61 -9.49
C ILE A 125 10.52 -29.18 -9.55
N LEU A 126 9.28 -29.00 -9.08
CA LEU A 126 8.66 -27.69 -8.90
C LEU A 126 8.89 -27.19 -7.47
N LYS A 127 9.58 -26.07 -7.33
CA LYS A 127 9.77 -25.39 -6.04
C LYS A 127 8.87 -24.17 -6.00
N LEU A 128 7.83 -24.23 -5.16
CA LEU A 128 6.94 -23.12 -4.88
C LEU A 128 7.44 -22.38 -3.64
N GLN A 129 7.59 -21.05 -3.76
CA GLN A 129 7.96 -20.18 -2.65
C GLN A 129 6.89 -19.14 -2.46
N ALA A 130 6.31 -19.09 -1.25
CA ALA A 130 5.34 -18.06 -0.92
C ALA A 130 5.96 -16.65 -0.98
N PRO A 131 5.18 -15.63 -1.34
CA PRO A 131 5.63 -14.25 -1.25
C PRO A 131 6.03 -13.91 0.18
N ARG A 132 6.83 -12.85 0.34
CA ARG A 132 7.35 -12.41 1.63
C ARG A 132 6.79 -11.05 2.00
N SER A 133 6.47 -10.88 3.28
CA SER A 133 6.11 -9.60 3.86
C SER A 133 7.33 -8.68 4.01
N PRO A 134 7.13 -7.36 4.15
CA PRO A 134 8.20 -6.41 4.43
C PRO A 134 8.84 -6.60 5.81
N TYR A 135 8.15 -7.27 6.73
CA TYR A 135 8.58 -7.44 8.12
C TYR A 135 9.68 -8.50 8.26
N LYS A 136 10.62 -8.25 9.17
CA LYS A 136 11.81 -9.09 9.36
C LYS A 136 11.73 -9.88 10.66
N ARG A 137 12.17 -11.14 10.62
CA ARG A 137 12.45 -11.94 11.82
C ARG A 137 13.66 -11.37 12.57
N LYS A 138 13.88 -11.82 13.81
CA LYS A 138 15.09 -11.49 14.60
C LYS A 138 16.41 -11.72 13.85
N ARG A 139 16.45 -12.72 12.94
CA ARG A 139 17.62 -13.04 12.10
C ARG A 139 17.72 -12.19 10.81
N GLY A 140 16.88 -11.18 10.63
CA GLY A 140 16.89 -10.27 9.47
C GLY A 140 16.14 -10.75 8.23
N SER A 141 15.77 -12.03 8.14
CA SER A 141 15.02 -12.58 7.01
C SER A 141 13.58 -12.07 6.97
N LYS A 142 13.08 -11.65 5.80
CA LYS A 142 11.66 -11.32 5.57
C LYS A 142 10.74 -12.50 5.87
N ILE A 143 9.60 -12.25 6.52
CA ILE A 143 8.66 -13.28 6.93
C ILE A 143 7.84 -13.75 5.71
N PRO A 144 7.79 -15.05 5.39
CA PRO A 144 6.95 -15.55 4.30
C PRO A 144 5.46 -15.48 4.66
N MET A 145 4.59 -15.31 3.67
CA MET A 145 3.15 -15.18 3.89
C MET A 145 2.50 -16.43 4.51
N THR A 146 3.12 -17.62 4.36
CA THR A 146 2.69 -18.86 5.04
C THR A 146 2.79 -18.82 6.56
N ASN A 147 3.50 -17.85 7.14
CA ASN A 147 3.52 -17.64 8.59
C ASN A 147 2.26 -16.91 9.09
N TYR A 148 1.47 -16.34 8.18
CA TYR A 148 0.28 -15.56 8.49
C TYR A 148 -0.98 -16.28 8.01
N TYR A 149 -0.97 -16.82 6.80
CA TYR A 149 -2.13 -17.49 6.19
C TYR A 149 -1.78 -18.92 5.79
N ASP A 150 -2.77 -19.80 5.87
CA ASP A 150 -2.69 -21.14 5.27
C ASP A 150 -2.88 -21.02 3.76
N LEU A 151 -1.79 -21.15 3.01
CA LEU A 151 -1.80 -21.02 1.55
C LEU A 151 -1.95 -22.39 0.89
N LEU A 152 -3.00 -22.54 0.09
CA LEU A 152 -3.21 -23.70 -0.77
C LEU A 152 -2.86 -23.35 -2.22
N TYR A 153 -2.01 -24.16 -2.84
CA TYR A 153 -1.60 -23.98 -4.24
C TYR A 153 -2.19 -25.08 -5.12
N GLN A 154 -2.76 -24.68 -6.25
CA GLN A 154 -3.15 -25.59 -7.32
C GLN A 154 -2.11 -25.51 -8.43
N VAL A 155 -1.56 -26.66 -8.80
CA VAL A 155 -0.51 -26.77 -9.82
C VAL A 155 -1.10 -27.43 -11.05
N PHE A 156 -1.00 -26.75 -12.19
CA PHE A 156 -1.41 -27.27 -13.49
C PHE A 156 -0.18 -27.52 -14.34
N ILE A 157 -0.08 -28.72 -14.92
CA ILE A 157 0.97 -29.10 -15.86
C ILE A 157 0.30 -29.23 -17.22
N ILE A 158 0.74 -28.43 -18.19
CA ILE A 158 0.20 -28.41 -19.54
C ILE A 158 1.33 -28.86 -20.47
N ASN A 159 1.10 -29.95 -21.20
CA ASN A 159 2.01 -30.41 -22.23
C ASN A 159 1.61 -29.77 -23.57
N ASN A 160 2.36 -28.76 -24.00
CA ASN A 160 2.15 -28.12 -25.29
C ASN A 160 2.87 -28.89 -26.39
N LEU A 161 2.51 -30.15 -26.60
CA LEU A 161 2.79 -30.79 -27.88
C LEU A 161 2.00 -29.99 -28.92
N LEU A 162 2.72 -29.24 -29.76
CA LEU A 162 2.17 -28.80 -31.04
C LEU A 162 1.89 -30.09 -31.78
N ASP A 163 0.62 -30.46 -31.93
CA ASP A 163 0.23 -31.46 -32.91
C ASP A 163 0.77 -30.96 -34.26
N GLU A 164 1.69 -31.73 -34.85
CA GLU A 164 2.37 -31.44 -36.13
C GLU A 164 1.38 -31.24 -37.29
#